data_AF-A0A7X6VUV9-F1
#
_entry.id   AF-A0A7X6VUV9-F1
#
_cell.length_a   1.000
_cell.length_b   1.000
_cell.length_c   1.000
_cell.angle_alpha   90.00
_cell.angle_beta   90.00
_cell.angle_gamma   90.00
#
_symmetry.space_group_name_H-M   'P 1'
#
loop_
_entity.id
_entity.type
_entity.pdbx_description
1 polymer ?
#
loop_
_entity_poly.entity_id
_entity_poly.type
_entity_poly.pdbx_seq_one_letter_code
_entity_poly.pdbx_strand_id
1 'polypeptide(L)'
;MKRGKPNTNLLNLLKKGDMAAFDAIYEQYSKRLYVFVFRYLKQEADTEEIVQEVFLKLWESRKKIDLCASFDSFLFTIAYNNTISLLRKKVNEKKYLE
;
A
#
# COMPACT_ATOMS: atom_id res chain seq x y z
N MET A 1 19.35 0.25 -4.80
CA MET A 1 18.20 1.09 -5.22
C MET A 1 17.99 2.18 -4.20
N LYS A 2 18.08 3.46 -4.60
CA LYS A 2 18.02 4.62 -3.70
C LYS A 2 16.64 4.66 -3.01
N ARG A 3 16.65 4.79 -1.68
CA ARG A 3 15.49 5.05 -0.82
C ARG A 3 14.98 6.47 -1.13
N GLY A 4 14.21 6.64 -2.20
CA GLY A 4 13.51 7.90 -2.41
C GLY A 4 12.27 7.91 -1.52
N LYS A 5 12.17 8.87 -0.60
CA LYS A 5 10.86 9.30 -0.09
C LYS A 5 10.30 10.26 -1.13
N PRO A 6 8.99 10.26 -1.41
CA PRO A 6 8.37 11.26 -2.26
C PRO A 6 8.58 12.60 -1.59
N ASN A 7 9.06 13.55 -2.37
CA ASN A 7 9.25 14.90 -1.87
C ASN A 7 7.89 15.59 -1.70
N THR A 8 7.86 16.67 -0.92
CA THR A 8 6.62 17.42 -0.62
C THR A 8 5.89 17.89 -1.88
N ASN A 9 6.62 18.20 -2.95
CA ASN A 9 6.01 18.64 -4.21
C ASN A 9 5.22 17.50 -4.90
N LEU A 10 5.78 16.30 -4.95
CA LEU A 10 5.13 15.12 -5.51
C LEU A 10 3.83 14.78 -4.75
N LEU A 11 3.88 14.85 -3.42
CA LEU A 11 2.71 14.64 -2.58
C LEU A 11 1.65 15.74 -2.78
N ASN A 12 2.06 17.00 -2.95
CA ASN A 12 1.13 18.10 -3.28
C ASN A 12 0.41 17.88 -4.61
N LEU A 13 1.13 17.40 -5.64
CA LEU A 13 0.54 17.06 -6.94
C LEU A 13 -0.45 15.90 -6.80
N LEU A 14 -0.09 14.85 -6.05
CA LEU A 14 -1.00 13.75 -5.74
C LEU A 14 -2.28 14.26 -5.06
N LYS A 15 -2.19 15.16 -4.07
CA LYS A 15 -3.37 15.75 -3.40
C LYS A 15 -4.29 16.49 -4.38
N LYS A 16 -3.73 17.10 -5.42
CA LYS A 16 -4.47 17.78 -6.50
C LYS A 16 -5.08 16.81 -7.52
N GLY A 17 -4.79 15.51 -7.42
CA GLY A 17 -5.29 14.48 -8.34
C GLY A 17 -4.46 14.35 -9.61
N ASP A 18 -3.19 14.73 -9.57
CA ASP A 18 -2.27 14.50 -10.68
C ASP A 18 -1.95 12.99 -10.82
N MET A 19 -2.27 12.43 -11.98
CA MET A 19 -2.05 11.00 -12.26
C MET A 19 -0.57 10.66 -12.43
N ALA A 20 0.24 11.54 -13.03
CA ALA A 20 1.67 11.29 -13.17
C ALA A 20 2.38 11.26 -11.81
N ALA A 21 1.90 12.07 -10.86
CA ALA A 21 2.36 12.00 -9.48
C ALA A 21 2.02 10.68 -8.80
N PHE A 22 0.82 10.14 -9.06
CA PHE A 22 0.42 8.82 -8.58
C PHE A 22 1.28 7.71 -9.18
N ASP A 23 1.52 7.73 -10.50
CA ASP A 23 2.34 6.74 -11.19
C ASP A 23 3.77 6.75 -10.67
N ALA A 24 4.38 7.92 -10.48
CA ALA A 24 5.71 8.03 -9.90
C ALA A 24 5.80 7.45 -8.47
N ILE A 25 4.76 7.63 -7.67
CA ILE A 25 4.66 7.02 -6.33
C ILE A 25 4.49 5.50 -6.46
N TYR A 26 3.67 5.04 -7.41
CA TYR A 26 3.47 3.62 -7.68
C TYR A 26 4.79 2.93 -8.02
N GLU A 27 5.56 3.48 -8.96
CA GLU A 27 6.88 2.96 -9.35
C GLU A 27 7.86 2.90 -8.17
N GLN A 28 7.81 3.89 -7.28
CA GLN A 28 8.68 3.98 -6.12
C GLN A 28 8.35 2.96 -5.01
N TYR A 29 7.07 2.64 -4.82
CA TYR A 29 6.62 1.85 -3.67
C TYR A 29 6.14 0.44 -4.00
N SER A 30 5.60 0.19 -5.19
CA SER A 30 4.96 -1.08 -5.58
C SER A 30 5.84 -2.29 -5.26
N LYS A 31 7.09 -2.31 -5.75
CA LYS A 31 8.03 -3.41 -5.49
C LYS A 31 8.34 -3.60 -4.01
N ARG A 32 8.45 -2.51 -3.23
CA ARG A 32 8.75 -2.58 -1.79
C ARG A 32 7.56 -3.13 -1.01
N LEU A 33 6.36 -2.67 -1.34
CA LEU A 33 5.11 -3.15 -0.76
C LEU A 33 4.89 -4.63 -1.10
N TYR A 34 5.12 -5.01 -2.36
CA TYR A 34 5.04 -6.40 -2.79
C TYR A 34 5.96 -7.30 -1.96
N VAL A 35 7.26 -6.98 -1.88
CA VAL A 35 8.22 -7.76 -1.09
C VAL A 35 7.84 -7.81 0.39
N PHE A 36 7.30 -6.72 0.94
CA PHE A 36 6.84 -6.67 2.32
C PHE A 36 5.64 -7.60 2.56
N VAL A 37 4.57 -7.48 1.77
CA VAL A 37 3.35 -8.28 1.90
C VAL A 37 3.62 -9.76 1.61
N PHE A 38 4.40 -10.05 0.56
CA PHE A 38 4.74 -11.42 0.16
C PHE A 38 5.45 -12.21 1.27
N ARG A 39 6.22 -11.53 2.15
CA ARG A 39 6.86 -12.19 3.29
C ARG A 39 5.87 -12.79 4.27
N TYR A 40 4.66 -12.26 4.35
CA TYR A 40 3.60 -12.76 5.22
C TYR A 40 2.70 -13.77 4.51
N LEU A 41 2.29 -13.48 3.27
CA LEU A 41 1.28 -14.28 2.59
C LEU A 41 1.85 -15.47 1.82
N LYS A 42 3.07 -15.35 1.28
CA LYS A 42 3.72 -16.39 0.44
C LYS A 42 2.86 -16.84 -0.75
N GLN A 43 1.98 -15.97 -1.21
CA GLN A 43 1.07 -16.21 -2.33
C GLN A 43 1.03 -14.95 -3.20
N GLU A 44 1.28 -15.10 -4.49
CA GLU A 44 1.47 -13.98 -5.42
C GLU A 44 0.18 -13.20 -5.65
N ALA A 45 -0.93 -13.85 -6.00
CA ALA A 45 -2.22 -13.23 -6.28
C ALA A 45 -2.75 -12.36 -5.11
N ASP A 46 -2.76 -12.89 -3.87
CA ASP A 46 -3.14 -12.15 -2.67
C ASP A 46 -2.18 -10.97 -2.41
N THR A 47 -0.89 -11.15 -2.72
CA THR A 47 0.10 -10.08 -2.56
C THR A 47 -0.19 -8.95 -3.54
N GLU A 48 -0.44 -9.28 -4.80
CA GLU A 48 -0.81 -8.32 -5.84
C GLU A 48 -2.11 -7.59 -5.49
N GLU A 49 -3.13 -8.32 -5.03
CA GLU A 49 -4.40 -7.76 -4.59
C GLU A 49 -4.21 -6.74 -3.47
N ILE A 50 -3.45 -7.08 -2.42
CA ILE A 50 -3.18 -6.13 -1.33
C ILE A 50 -2.41 -4.90 -1.81
N VAL A 51 -1.42 -5.08 -2.69
CA VAL A 51 -0.67 -3.94 -3.24
C VAL A 51 -1.63 -3.03 -4.02
N GLN A 52 -2.51 -3.59 -4.84
CA GLN A 52 -3.53 -2.81 -5.55
C GLN A 52 -4.47 -2.08 -4.59
N GLU A 53 -4.98 -2.74 -3.55
CA GLU A 53 -5.83 -2.12 -2.54
C GLU A 53 -5.14 -0.95 -1.82
N VAL A 54 -3.84 -1.08 -1.53
CA VAL A 54 -3.06 0.01 -0.90
C VAL A 54 -3.05 1.25 -1.79
N PHE A 55 -2.81 1.08 -3.08
CA PHE A 55 -2.79 2.19 -4.03
C PHE A 55 -4.18 2.76 -4.33
N LEU A 56 -5.23 1.92 -4.36
CA LEU A 56 -6.61 2.39 -4.43
C LEU A 56 -6.95 3.26 -3.22
N LYS A 57 -6.65 2.80 -2.00
CA LYS A 57 -6.86 3.57 -0.77
C LYS A 57 -6.03 4.85 -0.76
N LEU A 58 -4.80 4.83 -1.25
CA LEU A 58 -3.98 6.02 -1.42
C LEU A 58 -4.69 7.04 -2.32
N TRP A 59 -5.19 6.59 -3.47
CA TRP A 59 -5.89 7.48 -4.39
C TRP A 59 -7.16 8.05 -3.77
N GLU A 60 -8.03 7.23 -3.18
CA GLU A 60 -9.28 7.67 -2.55
C GLU A 60 -9.05 8.66 -1.40
N SER A 61 -8.03 8.40 -0.58
CA SER A 61 -7.69 9.24 0.57
C SER A 61 -6.74 10.39 0.25
N ARG A 62 -6.31 10.57 -1.02
CA ARG A 62 -5.24 11.50 -1.40
C ARG A 62 -5.39 12.90 -0.84
N LYS A 63 -6.60 13.46 -0.85
CA LYS A 63 -6.88 14.82 -0.35
C LYS A 63 -6.63 14.97 1.16
N LYS A 64 -6.74 13.88 1.91
CA LYS A 64 -6.61 13.82 3.38
C LYS A 64 -5.19 13.47 3.84
N ILE A 65 -4.24 13.22 2.93
CA ILE A 65 -2.85 12.90 3.29
C ILE A 65 -2.27 14.08 4.06
N ASP A 66 -1.79 13.79 5.27
CA ASP A 66 -1.00 14.71 6.07
C ASP A 66 0.46 14.72 5.58
N LEU A 67 0.93 15.89 5.16
CA LEU A 67 2.29 16.10 4.65
C LEU A 67 3.33 16.24 5.77
N CYS A 68 2.88 16.45 7.02
CA CYS A 68 3.74 16.48 8.21
C CYS A 68 4.03 15.07 8.73
N ALA A 69 3.20 14.09 8.36
CA ALA A 69 3.36 12.69 8.74
C ALA A 69 4.26 11.92 7.76
N SER A 70 4.84 10.82 8.23
CA SER A 70 5.66 9.93 7.40
C SER A 70 4.80 9.18 6.37
N PHE A 71 4.93 9.55 5.09
CA PHE A 71 4.23 8.89 3.99
C PHE A 71 4.52 7.39 3.87
N ASP A 72 5.78 6.97 4.13
CA ASP A 72 6.13 5.55 4.24
C ASP A 72 5.27 4.87 5.30
N SER A 73 5.17 5.47 6.49
CA SER A 73 4.40 4.88 7.59
C SER A 73 2.93 4.73 7.22
N PHE A 74 2.36 5.72 6.52
CA PHE A 74 0.99 5.65 6.02
C PHE A 74 0.78 4.46 5.08
N LEU A 75 1.59 4.32 4.02
CA LEU A 75 1.45 3.22 3.06
C LEU A 75 1.66 1.84 3.68
N PHE A 76 2.73 1.68 4.47
CA PHE A 76 3.03 0.39 5.09
C PHE A 76 2.02 0.01 6.18
N THR A 77 1.39 0.98 6.84
CA THR A 77 0.29 0.70 7.79
C THR A 77 -0.94 0.15 7.06
N ILE A 78 -1.32 0.74 5.92
CA ILE A 78 -2.43 0.22 5.11
C ILE A 78 -2.14 -1.21 4.66
N ALA A 79 -0.94 -1.44 4.11
CA ALA A 79 -0.52 -2.76 3.64
C ALA A 79 -0.54 -3.81 4.75
N TYR A 80 0.02 -3.47 5.92
CA TYR A 80 0.03 -4.36 7.08
C TYR A 80 -1.39 -4.69 7.55
N ASN A 81 -2.25 -3.69 7.71
CA ASN A 81 -3.63 -3.90 8.16
C ASN A 81 -4.41 -4.81 7.20
N ASN A 82 -4.28 -4.60 5.89
CA ASN A 82 -4.90 -5.45 4.88
C ASN A 82 -4.36 -6.88 4.93
N THR A 83 -3.04 -7.03 5.10
CA THR A 83 -2.37 -8.34 5.21
C THR A 83 -2.88 -9.12 6.42
N ILE A 84 -2.93 -8.49 7.59
CA ILE A 84 -3.42 -9.12 8.82
C ILE A 84 -4.92 -9.45 8.71
N SER A 85 -5.71 -8.57 8.10
CA SER A 85 -7.14 -8.82 7.86
C SER A 85 -7.36 -10.07 7.01
N LEU A 86 -6.64 -10.19 5.89
CA LEU A 86 -6.72 -11.35 5.01
C LEU A 86 -6.28 -12.64 5.72
N LEU A 87 -5.15 -12.61 6.45
CA LEU A 87 -4.69 -13.78 7.21
C LEU A 87 -5.71 -14.25 8.24
N ARG A 88 -6.35 -13.32 8.98
CA ARG A 88 -7.42 -13.64 9.92
C ARG A 88 -8.62 -14.29 9.22
N LYS A 89 -9.01 -13.77 8.05
CA LYS A 89 -10.09 -14.34 7.24
C LYS A 89 -9.76 -15.78 6.82
N LYS A 90 -8.57 -16.04 6.29
CA LYS A 90 -8.13 -17.38 5.87
C LYS A 90 -8.10 -18.39 7.01
N VAL A 91 -7.64 -17.98 8.20
CA VAL A 91 -7.65 -18.83 9.40
C VAL A 91 -9.08 -19.19 9.80
N ASN A 92 -9.99 -18.21 9.80
CA ASN A 92 -11.39 -18.45 10.15
C ASN A 92 -12.07 -19.38 9.13
N GLU A 93 -11.87 -19.17 7.83
CA GLU A 93 -12.42 -20.02 6.78
C GLU A 93 -11.94 -21.46 6.90
N LYS A 94 -10.65 -21.67 7.17
CA LYS A 94 -10.10 -23.02 7.41
C LYS A 94 -10.76 -23.72 8.60
N LYS A 95 -11.07 -22.98 9.68
CA LYS A 95 -11.74 -23.53 10.87
C LYS A 95 -13.16 -24.05 10.58
N TYR A 96 -13.86 -23.54 9.58
CA TYR A 96 -15.21 -24.00 9.21
C TYR A 96 -15.21 -25.17 8.22
N LEU A 97 -14.05 -25.49 7.63
CA LEU A 97 -13.87 -26.60 6.69
C LEU A 97 -13.37 -27.89 7.37
N GLU A 98 -12.95 -27.79 8.63
CA GLU A 98 -12.55 -28.91 9.52
C GLU A 98 -13.71 -29.29 10.46
#